data_AF-A0A7C5STW7-F1
#
_entry.id   AF-A0A7C5STW7-F1
#
_cell.length_a   1.000
_cell.length_b   1.000
_cell.length_c   1.000
_cell.angle_alpha   90.00
_cell.angle_beta   90.00
_cell.angle_gamma   90.00
#
_symmetry.space_group_name_H-M   'P 1'
#
loop_
_entity.id
_entity.type
_entity.pdbx_description
1 polymer ?
#
loop_
_entity_poly.entity_id
_entity_poly.type
_entity_poly.pdbx_seq_one_letter_code
_entity_poly.pdbx_strand_id
1 'polypeptide(L)'
;MQTRYTLPERRAVDKRQITLQNICLQLAALGHKCQLSTDRSYLSIADSLLKNYSEHRRLLADYRCPADQRIQNFLTDYLKRNGVDMQVKLPGETFTLNEEGLARELSLPLVDNKHQSELLESYRVKQGVLHNPKNDRRTTSGVFHIVEGGLPIPFDKKAVPVEVYANLLQVALDPPTEALSLPIASGLPKPIDLWVSLLVRPIVRPQVGDVLPEKTMEVRMFAPGSLVANLDFVETIFGNGGDPFLPENDAALDTEHWTGTTGCIILAPHLTRLTKKSLGLPHYDDASERQRKDGMCWQAEDELYNDGQAFKVVCRDMNGVVVTIIADNYFGYSKKEI
;
A
#
# COMPACT_ATOMS: atom_id res chain seq x y z
N MET A 1 65.80 -2.18 -3.98
CA MET A 1 64.53 -2.31 -4.72
C MET A 1 63.50 -2.93 -3.79
N GLN A 2 62.67 -2.12 -3.14
CA GLN A 2 61.53 -2.60 -2.34
C GLN A 2 60.30 -2.57 -3.24
N THR A 3 59.83 -3.74 -3.66
CA THR A 3 58.59 -3.89 -4.43
C THR A 3 57.42 -3.71 -3.47
N ARG A 4 56.83 -2.51 -3.44
CA ARG A 4 55.55 -2.27 -2.75
C ARG A 4 54.46 -2.99 -3.53
N TYR A 5 54.01 -4.12 -3.01
CA TYR A 5 52.72 -4.70 -3.42
C TYR A 5 51.61 -3.78 -2.91
N THR A 6 51.10 -2.92 -3.78
CA THR A 6 49.82 -2.25 -3.58
C THR A 6 48.72 -3.31 -3.74
N LEU A 7 48.06 -3.66 -2.63
CA LEU A 7 46.80 -4.38 -2.68
C LEU A 7 45.84 -3.61 -3.61
N PRO A 8 45.12 -4.29 -4.51
CA PRO A 8 44.11 -3.60 -5.32
C PRO A 8 43.09 -2.98 -4.37
N GLU A 9 42.79 -1.69 -4.56
CA GLU A 9 41.66 -1.03 -3.90
C GLU A 9 40.45 -1.96 -4.03
N ARG A 10 39.87 -2.38 -2.89
CA ARG A 10 38.59 -3.08 -2.88
C ARG A 10 37.61 -2.20 -3.67
N ARG A 11 37.16 -2.66 -4.83
CA ARG A 11 36.09 -1.99 -5.60
C ARG A 11 34.98 -1.64 -4.62
N ALA A 12 34.65 -0.35 -4.51
CA ALA A 12 33.50 0.09 -3.73
C ALA A 12 32.29 -0.74 -4.18
N VAL A 13 31.58 -1.34 -3.24
CA VAL A 13 30.43 -2.18 -3.56
C VAL A 13 29.36 -1.30 -4.20
N ASP A 14 28.89 -1.66 -5.39
CA ASP A 14 27.86 -0.90 -6.08
C ASP A 14 26.54 -1.03 -5.29
N LYS A 15 26.13 0.07 -4.64
CA LYS A 15 24.91 0.16 -3.83
C LYS A 15 23.66 -0.25 -4.62
N ARG A 16 23.61 0.09 -5.92
CA ARG A 16 22.49 -0.31 -6.79
C ARG A 16 22.50 -1.81 -7.01
N GLN A 17 23.66 -2.42 -7.22
CA GLN A 17 23.78 -3.86 -7.38
C GLN A 17 23.32 -4.62 -6.13
N ILE A 18 23.67 -4.15 -4.92
CA ILE A 18 23.15 -4.73 -3.66
C ILE A 18 21.63 -4.64 -3.60
N THR A 19 21.07 -3.47 -3.93
CA THR A 19 19.61 -3.23 -3.93
C THR A 19 18.90 -4.20 -4.89
N LEU A 20 19.42 -4.37 -6.11
CA LEU A 20 18.90 -5.31 -7.10
C LEU A 20 19.00 -6.77 -6.65
N GLN A 21 20.08 -7.14 -5.94
CA GLN A 21 20.22 -8.46 -5.35
C GLN A 21 19.18 -8.70 -4.24
N ASN A 22 18.94 -7.72 -3.37
CA ASN A 22 17.89 -7.80 -2.34
C ASN A 22 16.50 -7.97 -2.98
N ILE A 23 16.15 -7.13 -3.97
CA ILE A 23 14.90 -7.27 -4.72
C ILE A 23 14.78 -8.67 -5.33
N CYS A 24 15.84 -9.18 -5.94
CA CYS A 24 15.82 -10.52 -6.51
C CYS A 24 15.59 -11.64 -5.48
N LEU A 25 16.21 -11.54 -4.31
CA LEU A 25 16.03 -12.52 -3.24
C LEU A 25 14.59 -12.51 -2.72
N GLN A 26 14.01 -11.33 -2.52
CA GLN A 26 12.63 -11.20 -2.06
C GLN A 26 11.62 -11.70 -3.10
N LEU A 27 11.83 -11.36 -4.38
CA LEU A 27 11.02 -11.89 -5.48
C LEU A 27 11.10 -13.42 -5.57
N ALA A 28 12.30 -13.98 -5.43
CA ALA A 28 12.50 -15.44 -5.43
C ALA A 28 11.82 -16.11 -4.23
N ALA A 29 11.86 -15.48 -3.05
CA ALA A 29 11.15 -15.92 -1.86
C ALA A 29 9.62 -15.86 -1.98
N LEU A 30 9.10 -15.03 -2.90
CA LEU A 30 7.70 -14.96 -3.32
C LEU A 30 7.39 -15.89 -4.52
N GLY A 31 8.34 -16.74 -4.93
CA GLY A 31 8.15 -17.69 -6.03
C GLY A 31 8.36 -17.11 -7.44
N HIS A 32 8.77 -15.84 -7.57
CA HIS A 32 9.08 -15.23 -8.85
C HIS A 32 10.53 -15.48 -9.27
N LYS A 33 10.74 -15.92 -10.51
CA LYS A 33 12.10 -16.08 -11.05
C LYS A 33 12.72 -14.70 -11.31
N CYS A 34 13.71 -14.30 -10.50
CA CYS A 34 14.38 -13.03 -10.72
C CYS A 34 15.45 -13.13 -11.82
N GLN A 35 15.29 -12.34 -12.89
CA GLN A 35 16.29 -12.14 -13.94
C GLN A 35 16.97 -10.75 -13.84
N LEU A 36 16.80 -10.04 -12.72
CA LEU A 36 17.18 -8.64 -12.57
C LEU A 36 18.66 -8.43 -12.16
N SER A 37 19.37 -9.49 -11.75
CA SER A 37 20.80 -9.39 -11.37
C SER A 37 21.71 -10.20 -12.30
N THR A 38 22.90 -9.65 -12.57
CA THR A 38 23.94 -10.26 -13.41
C THR A 38 24.76 -11.33 -12.68
N ASP A 39 24.84 -11.27 -11.35
CA ASP A 39 25.58 -12.23 -10.53
C ASP A 39 24.65 -13.33 -9.98
N ARG A 40 24.49 -14.39 -10.77
CA ARG A 40 23.64 -15.54 -10.44
C ARG A 40 24.28 -16.53 -9.47
N SER A 41 25.55 -16.34 -9.12
CA SER A 41 26.31 -17.31 -8.31
C SER A 41 25.69 -17.50 -6.93
N TYR A 42 25.37 -16.41 -6.23
CA TYR A 42 24.74 -16.46 -4.90
C TYR A 42 23.31 -17.02 -4.91
N LEU A 43 22.49 -16.65 -5.91
CA LEU A 43 21.14 -17.20 -6.04
C LEU A 43 21.16 -18.71 -6.29
N SER A 44 22.15 -19.23 -7.03
CA SER A 44 22.29 -20.68 -7.25
C SER A 44 22.62 -21.45 -5.98
N ILE A 45 23.38 -20.85 -5.06
CA ILE A 45 23.74 -21.44 -3.76
C ILE A 45 22.53 -21.43 -2.82
N ALA A 46 21.71 -20.38 -2.87
CA ALA A 46 20.52 -20.23 -2.03
C ALA A 46 19.25 -20.84 -2.64
N ASP A 47 19.27 -21.34 -3.89
CA ASP A 47 18.08 -21.78 -4.63
C ASP A 47 17.25 -22.82 -3.87
N SER A 48 17.90 -23.82 -3.27
CA SER A 48 17.19 -24.84 -2.48
C SER A 48 16.57 -24.26 -1.20
N LEU A 49 17.22 -23.29 -0.56
CA LEU A 49 16.70 -22.62 0.63
C LEU A 49 15.52 -21.72 0.28
N LEU A 50 15.62 -20.96 -0.82
CA LEU A 50 14.55 -20.08 -1.30
C LEU A 50 13.32 -20.86 -1.75
N LYS A 51 13.50 -21.98 -2.45
CA LYS A 51 12.39 -22.88 -2.81
C LYS A 51 11.73 -23.46 -1.58
N ASN A 52 12.51 -23.92 -0.61
CA ASN A 52 11.98 -24.43 0.64
C ASN A 52 11.20 -23.35 1.41
N TYR A 53 11.76 -22.13 1.47
CA TYR A 53 11.10 -20.97 2.07
C TYR A 53 9.80 -20.61 1.37
N SER A 54 9.77 -20.62 0.03
CA SER A 54 8.56 -20.41 -0.77
C SER A 54 7.47 -21.43 -0.46
N GLU A 55 7.80 -22.72 -0.33
CA GLU A 55 6.82 -23.75 0.03
C GLU A 55 6.31 -23.59 1.47
N HIS A 56 7.18 -23.23 2.42
CA HIS A 56 6.76 -22.91 3.79
C HIS A 56 5.84 -21.68 3.82
N ARG A 57 6.13 -20.65 3.03
CA ARG A 57 5.26 -19.48 2.87
C ARG A 57 3.89 -19.86 2.33
N ARG A 58 3.83 -20.77 1.36
CA ARG A 58 2.56 -21.30 0.83
C ARG A 58 1.73 -22.00 1.92
N LEU A 59 2.39 -22.72 2.84
CA LEU A 59 1.72 -23.33 3.99
C LEU A 59 1.26 -22.30 5.03
N LEU A 60 1.98 -21.19 5.15
CA LEU A 60 1.67 -20.05 6.01
C LEU A 60 0.89 -18.95 5.26
N ALA A 61 0.20 -19.27 4.17
CA ALA A 61 -0.46 -18.26 3.33
C ALA A 61 -1.53 -17.44 4.06
N ASP A 62 -2.12 -17.99 5.13
CA ASP A 62 -3.07 -17.28 5.98
C ASP A 62 -2.39 -16.51 7.14
N TYR A 63 -1.09 -16.69 7.37
CA TYR A 63 -0.34 -15.98 8.40
C TYR A 63 -0.13 -14.53 7.98
N ARG A 64 -0.53 -13.61 8.86
CA ARG A 64 -0.36 -12.17 8.70
C ARG A 64 0.64 -11.66 9.71
N CYS A 65 1.37 -10.61 9.35
CA CYS A 65 2.13 -9.87 10.33
C CYS A 65 1.19 -9.28 11.40
N PRO A 66 1.67 -8.99 12.63
CA PRO A 66 0.82 -8.51 13.72
C PRO A 66 0.00 -7.27 13.38
N ALA A 67 0.58 -6.31 12.64
CA ALA A 67 -0.10 -5.10 12.19
C ALA A 67 -1.28 -5.44 11.24
N ASP A 68 -1.05 -6.29 10.24
CA ASP A 68 -2.08 -6.72 9.29
C ASP A 68 -3.16 -7.54 9.98
N GLN A 69 -2.81 -8.33 11.00
CA GLN A 69 -3.78 -9.08 11.79
C GLN A 69 -4.71 -8.16 12.60
N ARG A 70 -4.18 -7.08 13.21
CA ARG A 70 -5.00 -6.07 13.90
C ARG A 70 -6.01 -5.42 12.96
N ILE A 71 -5.56 -5.07 11.75
CA ILE A 71 -6.43 -4.49 10.71
C ILE A 71 -7.47 -5.49 10.24
N GLN A 72 -7.07 -6.74 9.97
CA GLN A 72 -7.96 -7.81 9.53
C GLN A 72 -9.05 -8.11 10.56
N ASN A 73 -8.68 -8.21 11.85
CA ASN A 73 -9.63 -8.41 12.94
C ASN A 73 -10.65 -7.27 13.00
N PHE A 74 -10.18 -6.02 12.94
CA PHE A 74 -11.05 -4.86 12.90
C PHE A 74 -12.04 -4.92 11.73
N LEU A 75 -11.58 -5.18 10.50
CA LEU A 75 -12.46 -5.27 9.33
C LEU A 75 -13.50 -6.38 9.48
N THR A 76 -13.08 -7.57 9.91
CA THR A 76 -13.98 -8.71 10.11
C THR A 76 -15.04 -8.42 11.17
N ASP A 77 -14.63 -7.91 12.34
CA ASP A 77 -15.55 -7.59 13.43
C ASP A 77 -16.46 -6.42 13.09
N TYR A 78 -15.95 -5.41 12.39
CA TYR A 78 -16.70 -4.24 11.94
C TYR A 78 -17.81 -4.59 10.95
N LEU A 79 -17.51 -5.41 9.93
CA LEU A 79 -18.51 -5.81 8.96
C LEU A 79 -19.58 -6.68 9.61
N LYS A 80 -19.17 -7.67 10.41
CA LYS A 80 -20.07 -8.57 11.12
C LYS A 80 -21.01 -7.84 12.09
N ARG A 81 -20.49 -6.92 12.92
CA ARG A 81 -21.30 -6.18 13.90
C ARG A 81 -22.32 -5.24 13.26
N ASN A 82 -22.10 -4.85 12.01
CA ASN A 82 -22.99 -4.02 11.21
C ASN A 82 -23.87 -4.85 10.24
N GLY A 83 -23.94 -6.17 10.43
CA GLY A 83 -24.86 -7.04 9.68
C GLY A 83 -24.44 -7.36 8.25
N VAL A 84 -23.18 -7.10 7.88
CA VAL A 84 -22.65 -7.44 6.54
C VAL A 84 -21.90 -8.77 6.62
N ASP A 85 -22.49 -9.81 6.01
CA ASP A 85 -21.89 -11.15 5.90
C ASP A 85 -20.97 -11.23 4.67
N MET A 86 -19.91 -10.41 4.67
CA MET A 86 -18.87 -10.41 3.64
C MET A 86 -17.51 -10.68 4.29
N GLN A 87 -16.80 -11.67 3.75
CA GLN A 87 -15.43 -11.97 4.17
C GLN A 87 -14.46 -11.32 3.19
N VAL A 88 -13.75 -10.29 3.67
CA VAL A 88 -12.70 -9.62 2.91
C VAL A 88 -11.36 -9.89 3.58
N LYS A 89 -10.37 -10.31 2.79
CA LYS A 89 -9.01 -10.60 3.27
C LYS A 89 -8.02 -9.58 2.71
N LEU A 90 -7.23 -8.95 3.58
CA LEU A 90 -6.07 -8.16 3.14
C LEU A 90 -5.11 -9.01 2.28
N PRO A 91 -4.32 -8.38 1.39
CA PRO A 91 -3.35 -9.10 0.56
C PRO A 91 -2.36 -9.86 1.44
N GLY A 92 -2.37 -11.20 1.38
CA GLY A 92 -1.54 -12.06 2.22
C GLY A 92 -0.09 -12.14 1.72
N GLU A 93 0.11 -12.17 0.40
CA GLU A 93 1.44 -12.18 -0.22
C GLU A 93 1.72 -10.81 -0.84
N THR A 94 2.62 -10.06 -0.22
CA THR A 94 3.08 -8.76 -0.74
C THR A 94 4.59 -8.71 -0.81
N PHE A 95 5.12 -7.95 -1.76
CA PHE A 95 6.51 -7.49 -1.70
C PHE A 95 6.61 -6.44 -0.60
N THR A 96 7.24 -6.82 0.51
CA THR A 96 7.39 -5.96 1.69
C THR A 96 8.62 -5.07 1.51
N LEU A 97 8.41 -3.76 1.53
CA LEU A 97 9.49 -2.78 1.50
C LEU A 97 10.13 -2.69 2.89
N ASN A 98 11.02 -3.64 3.20
CA ASN A 98 11.66 -3.77 4.50
C ASN A 98 12.94 -2.93 4.68
N GLU A 99 13.47 -2.36 3.60
CA GLU A 99 14.66 -1.52 3.61
C GLU A 99 14.45 -0.27 2.77
N GLU A 100 15.10 0.82 3.19
CA GLU A 100 15.02 2.10 2.50
C GLU A 100 15.58 2.02 1.07
N GLY A 101 14.83 2.57 0.11
CA GLY A 101 15.26 2.72 -1.29
C GLY A 101 14.90 1.54 -2.20
N LEU A 102 14.36 0.44 -1.67
CA LEU A 102 13.81 -0.65 -2.50
C LEU A 102 12.66 -0.14 -3.38
N ALA A 103 11.75 0.65 -2.80
CA ALA A 103 10.59 1.20 -3.48
C ALA A 103 10.98 2.04 -4.71
N ARG A 104 12.02 2.86 -4.56
CA ARG A 104 12.54 3.71 -5.64
C ARG A 104 13.08 2.88 -6.80
N GLU A 105 13.87 1.85 -6.53
CA GLU A 105 14.41 1.01 -7.60
C GLU A 105 13.31 0.17 -8.27
N LEU A 106 12.29 -0.27 -7.51
CA LEU A 106 11.11 -0.96 -8.06
C LEU A 106 10.24 -0.07 -8.98
N SER A 107 10.26 1.25 -8.78
CA SER A 107 9.40 2.21 -9.48
C SER A 107 9.75 2.48 -10.94
N LEU A 108 10.90 1.97 -11.41
CA LEU A 108 11.41 2.18 -12.76
C LEU A 108 11.92 0.86 -13.37
N PRO A 109 11.88 0.70 -14.70
CA PRO A 109 12.45 -0.45 -15.39
C PRO A 109 13.92 -0.66 -15.04
N LEU A 110 14.34 -1.93 -15.08
CA LEU A 110 15.73 -2.30 -14.79
C LEU A 110 16.76 -1.57 -15.67
N VAL A 111 16.46 -1.48 -16.98
CA VAL A 111 17.39 -1.00 -18.01
C VAL A 111 17.02 0.38 -18.55
N ASP A 112 15.73 0.71 -18.60
CA ASP A 112 15.24 1.96 -19.17
C ASP A 112 15.13 3.07 -18.11
N ASN A 113 15.23 4.32 -18.55
CA ASN A 113 15.02 5.50 -17.73
C ASN A 113 13.58 6.00 -17.76
N LYS A 114 12.67 5.36 -18.51
CA LYS A 114 11.26 5.74 -18.60
C LYS A 114 10.34 4.55 -18.34
N HIS A 115 9.30 4.78 -17.54
CA HIS A 115 8.13 3.91 -17.41
C HIS A 115 6.86 4.66 -17.78
N GLN A 116 5.88 3.98 -18.35
CA GLN A 116 4.59 4.57 -18.68
C GLN A 116 3.47 3.54 -18.48
N SER A 117 2.47 3.91 -17.70
CA SER A 117 1.20 3.20 -17.53
C SER A 117 0.02 4.16 -17.71
N GLU A 118 -1.22 3.66 -17.64
CA GLU A 118 -2.41 4.54 -17.68
C GLU A 118 -2.45 5.54 -16.51
N LEU A 119 -1.84 5.17 -15.37
CA LEU A 119 -1.96 5.91 -14.12
C LEU A 119 -0.73 6.77 -13.81
N LEU A 120 0.44 6.43 -14.36
CA LEU A 120 1.70 7.04 -13.95
C LEU A 120 2.74 7.02 -15.07
N GLU A 121 3.38 8.16 -15.32
CA GLU A 121 4.62 8.24 -16.08
C GLU A 121 5.79 8.48 -15.12
N SER A 122 6.84 7.67 -15.23
CA SER A 122 8.01 7.76 -14.34
C SER A 122 9.31 7.88 -15.13
N TYR A 123 10.23 8.70 -14.64
CA TYR A 123 11.48 9.01 -15.29
C TYR A 123 12.65 8.99 -14.30
N ARG A 124 13.74 8.31 -14.68
CA ARG A 124 15.05 8.47 -14.03
C ARG A 124 15.68 9.74 -14.58
N VAL A 125 15.92 10.73 -13.73
CA VAL A 125 16.49 12.03 -14.08
C VAL A 125 17.81 12.25 -13.34
N LYS A 126 18.61 13.24 -13.76
CA LYS A 126 19.92 13.50 -13.13
C LYS A 126 19.81 13.82 -11.64
N GLN A 127 18.71 14.43 -11.23
CA GLN A 127 18.41 14.86 -9.86
C GLN A 127 17.78 13.75 -9.00
N GLY A 128 17.47 12.58 -9.57
CA GLY A 128 16.76 11.50 -8.88
C GLY A 128 15.67 10.89 -9.75
N VAL A 129 14.44 10.94 -9.28
CA VAL A 129 13.26 10.36 -9.95
C VAL A 129 12.16 11.40 -10.09
N LEU A 130 11.47 11.37 -11.24
CA LEU A 130 10.31 12.19 -11.56
C LEU A 130 9.11 11.28 -11.82
N HIS A 131 8.00 11.55 -11.15
CA HIS A 131 6.74 10.82 -11.33
C HIS A 131 5.61 11.80 -11.65
N ASN A 132 4.96 11.60 -12.79
CA ASN A 132 3.80 12.37 -13.26
C ASN A 132 2.56 11.46 -13.23
N PRO A 133 1.73 11.54 -12.16
CA PRO A 133 0.49 10.78 -12.09
C PRO A 133 -0.56 11.33 -13.07
N LYS A 134 -1.55 10.49 -13.43
CA LYS A 134 -2.64 10.86 -14.35
C LYS A 134 -3.35 12.16 -13.93
N ASN A 135 -3.60 12.31 -12.64
CA ASN A 135 -4.16 13.53 -12.05
C ASN A 135 -3.04 14.36 -11.41
N ASP A 136 -2.83 15.60 -11.87
CA ASP A 136 -1.69 16.45 -11.44
C ASP A 136 -1.90 17.17 -10.09
N ARG A 137 -3.14 17.15 -9.58
CA ARG A 137 -3.55 17.90 -8.40
C ARG A 137 -4.62 17.20 -7.60
N ARG A 138 -4.66 17.57 -6.32
CA ARG A 138 -5.66 17.11 -5.36
C ARG A 138 -6.97 17.88 -5.48
N THR A 139 -8.09 17.18 -5.43
CA THR A 139 -9.42 17.77 -5.25
C THR A 139 -9.80 17.74 -3.77
N THR A 140 -10.51 18.75 -3.28
CA THR A 140 -10.98 18.82 -1.89
C THR A 140 -12.50 18.75 -1.76
N SER A 141 -13.24 19.20 -2.78
CA SER A 141 -14.70 19.19 -2.75
C SER A 141 -15.24 17.78 -2.95
N GLY A 142 -16.02 17.28 -1.99
CA GLY A 142 -16.74 16.01 -2.11
C GLY A 142 -15.86 14.75 -2.11
N VAL A 143 -14.58 14.84 -1.74
CA VAL A 143 -13.60 13.73 -1.83
C VAL A 143 -13.56 12.87 -0.56
N PHE A 144 -13.95 13.42 0.60
CA PHE A 144 -13.80 12.73 1.88
C PHE A 144 -15.11 12.05 2.30
N HIS A 145 -15.12 10.74 2.15
CA HIS A 145 -16.22 9.87 2.52
C HIS A 145 -15.92 9.12 3.82
N ILE A 146 -16.96 8.86 4.60
CA ILE A 146 -16.84 8.22 5.89
C ILE A 146 -17.92 7.16 6.04
N VAL A 147 -17.52 5.96 6.46
CA VAL A 147 -18.40 4.82 6.62
C VAL A 147 -19.25 4.96 7.89
N GLU A 148 -20.52 4.61 7.78
CA GLU A 148 -21.48 4.47 8.88
C GLU A 148 -21.16 3.27 9.79
N GLY A 149 -21.74 3.18 10.98
CA GLY A 149 -21.51 2.05 11.90
C GLY A 149 -20.28 2.16 12.80
N GLY A 150 -19.47 3.21 12.62
CA GLY A 150 -18.31 3.53 13.44
C GLY A 150 -18.55 4.73 14.37
N LEU A 151 -17.53 5.59 14.49
CA LEU A 151 -17.66 6.89 15.16
C LEU A 151 -18.56 7.87 14.38
N PRO A 152 -19.21 8.83 15.05
CA PRO A 152 -20.07 9.82 14.41
C PRO A 152 -19.43 10.48 13.19
N ILE A 153 -20.22 10.67 12.15
CA ILE A 153 -19.78 11.26 10.88
C ILE A 153 -19.91 12.78 10.96
N PRO A 154 -18.83 13.56 10.77
CA PRO A 154 -18.91 15.00 10.68
C PRO A 154 -19.88 15.45 9.56
N PHE A 155 -20.61 16.54 9.82
CA PHE A 155 -21.68 17.00 8.93
C PHE A 155 -21.20 17.35 7.51
N ASP A 156 -19.95 17.77 7.36
CA ASP A 156 -19.35 18.19 6.09
C ASP A 156 -18.79 17.02 5.26
N LYS A 157 -18.91 15.77 5.73
CA LYS A 157 -18.40 14.56 5.06
C LYS A 157 -19.53 13.77 4.43
N LYS A 158 -19.27 13.05 3.35
CA LYS A 158 -20.27 12.16 2.75
C LYS A 158 -20.38 10.87 3.57
N ALA A 159 -21.59 10.51 3.99
CA ALA A 159 -21.86 9.29 4.73
C ALA A 159 -22.00 8.09 3.78
N VAL A 160 -21.29 6.99 4.04
CA VAL A 160 -21.30 5.79 3.19
C VAL A 160 -21.91 4.62 3.96
N PRO A 161 -22.96 3.96 3.44
CA PRO A 161 -23.51 2.75 4.03
C PRO A 161 -22.45 1.65 4.17
N VAL A 162 -22.56 0.82 5.21
CA VAL A 162 -21.56 -0.22 5.50
C VAL A 162 -21.44 -1.24 4.36
N GLU A 163 -22.56 -1.62 3.76
CA GLU A 163 -22.60 -2.55 2.62
C GLU A 163 -21.86 -2.00 1.40
N VAL A 164 -22.05 -0.71 1.10
CA VAL A 164 -21.35 -0.01 0.02
C VAL A 164 -19.84 0.02 0.27
N TYR A 165 -19.42 0.25 1.51
CA TYR A 165 -18.01 0.18 1.88
C TYR A 165 -17.44 -1.24 1.73
N ALA A 166 -18.19 -2.27 2.12
CA ALA A 166 -17.77 -3.66 1.95
C ALA A 166 -17.55 -4.01 0.48
N ASN A 167 -18.47 -3.60 -0.40
CA ASN A 167 -18.35 -3.75 -1.86
C ASN A 167 -17.14 -2.99 -2.41
N LEU A 168 -16.93 -1.74 -1.98
CA LEU A 168 -15.74 -0.96 -2.36
C LEU A 168 -14.45 -1.65 -1.91
N LEU A 169 -14.39 -2.14 -0.68
CA LEU A 169 -13.22 -2.82 -0.12
C LEU A 169 -12.93 -4.14 -0.85
N GLN A 170 -13.97 -4.91 -1.19
CA GLN A 170 -13.82 -6.14 -1.96
C GLN A 170 -13.17 -5.85 -3.33
N VAL A 171 -13.69 -4.86 -4.07
CA VAL A 171 -13.11 -4.49 -5.38
C VAL A 171 -11.73 -3.84 -5.22
N ALA A 172 -11.48 -3.09 -4.14
CA ALA A 172 -10.18 -2.47 -3.88
C ALA A 172 -9.06 -3.51 -3.76
N LEU A 173 -9.37 -4.68 -3.19
CA LEU A 173 -8.44 -5.77 -2.96
C LEU A 173 -8.33 -6.76 -4.13
N ASP A 174 -9.13 -6.56 -5.19
CA ASP A 174 -9.07 -7.30 -6.44
C ASP A 174 -8.81 -6.34 -7.64
N PRO A 175 -7.63 -5.71 -7.70
CA PRO A 175 -7.28 -4.79 -8.78
C PRO A 175 -7.06 -5.53 -10.10
N PRO A 176 -7.24 -4.86 -11.24
CA PRO A 176 -6.92 -5.45 -12.54
C PRO A 176 -5.44 -5.83 -12.62
N THR A 177 -5.13 -6.92 -13.34
CA THR A 177 -3.78 -7.47 -13.45
C THR A 177 -2.74 -6.43 -13.88
N GLU A 178 -3.09 -5.53 -14.79
CA GLU A 178 -2.19 -4.49 -15.27
C GLU A 178 -1.77 -3.50 -14.17
N ALA A 179 -2.62 -3.30 -13.15
CA ALA A 179 -2.28 -2.46 -12.00
C ALA A 179 -1.28 -3.16 -11.06
N LEU A 180 -1.24 -4.49 -11.05
CA LEU A 180 -0.32 -5.27 -10.21
C LEU A 180 1.09 -5.36 -10.79
N SER A 181 1.26 -5.09 -12.10
CA SER A 181 2.56 -5.23 -12.78
C SER A 181 3.61 -4.25 -12.23
N LEU A 182 4.72 -4.79 -11.72
CA LEU A 182 5.85 -4.01 -11.23
C LEU A 182 6.63 -3.31 -12.36
N PRO A 183 6.93 -2.01 -12.23
CA PRO A 183 7.69 -1.26 -13.25
C PRO A 183 9.07 -1.86 -13.55
N ILE A 184 9.82 -2.31 -12.52
CA ILE A 184 11.15 -2.91 -12.70
C ILE A 184 11.15 -4.13 -13.64
N ALA A 185 10.01 -4.83 -13.73
CA ALA A 185 9.83 -6.04 -14.52
C ALA A 185 9.25 -5.77 -15.92
N SER A 186 8.97 -4.52 -16.31
CA SER A 186 8.24 -4.19 -17.54
C SER A 186 8.96 -4.61 -18.85
N GLY A 187 10.26 -4.90 -18.79
CA GLY A 187 11.04 -5.39 -19.93
C GLY A 187 11.27 -6.91 -19.94
N LEU A 188 10.70 -7.65 -18.97
CA LEU A 188 10.86 -9.10 -18.89
C LEU A 188 9.84 -9.82 -19.78
N PRO A 189 10.15 -11.04 -20.28
CA PRO A 189 9.20 -11.83 -21.08
C PRO A 189 7.90 -12.17 -20.33
N LYS A 190 7.97 -12.24 -18.99
CA LYS A 190 6.82 -12.44 -18.12
C LYS A 190 6.78 -11.30 -17.09
N PRO A 191 5.69 -10.53 -17.00
CA PRO A 191 5.55 -9.50 -15.97
C PRO A 191 5.52 -10.14 -14.58
N ILE A 192 5.82 -9.31 -13.58
CA ILE A 192 5.73 -9.68 -12.16
C ILE A 192 4.58 -8.87 -11.59
N ASP A 193 3.47 -9.56 -11.34
CA ASP A 193 2.22 -8.97 -10.86
C ASP A 193 2.06 -9.30 -9.38
N LEU A 194 2.15 -8.28 -8.52
CA LEU A 194 2.03 -8.47 -7.07
C LEU A 194 1.60 -7.17 -6.37
N TRP A 195 1.16 -7.32 -5.13
CA TRP A 195 0.96 -6.22 -4.20
C TRP A 195 2.28 -5.81 -3.54
N VAL A 196 2.48 -4.51 -3.33
CA VAL A 196 3.61 -3.99 -2.55
C VAL A 196 3.07 -3.41 -1.25
N SER A 197 3.79 -3.61 -0.15
CA SER A 197 3.42 -3.05 1.15
C SER A 197 4.57 -2.37 1.87
N LEU A 198 4.22 -1.38 2.70
CA LEU A 198 5.15 -0.59 3.51
C LEU A 198 4.61 -0.48 4.94
N LEU A 199 5.47 -0.65 5.94
CA LEU A 199 5.20 -0.25 7.32
C LEU A 199 5.84 1.11 7.55
N VAL A 200 5.10 2.06 8.12
CA VAL A 200 5.64 3.33 8.61
C VAL A 200 5.21 3.59 10.06
N ARG A 201 6.02 4.35 10.80
CA ARG A 201 5.82 4.66 12.23
C ARG A 201 5.72 6.17 12.47
N PRO A 202 4.69 6.85 11.95
CA PRO A 202 4.59 8.30 12.06
C PRO A 202 4.41 8.73 13.51
N ILE A 203 5.09 9.82 13.88
CA ILE A 203 5.06 10.41 15.22
C ILE A 203 3.69 11.05 15.45
N VAL A 204 3.06 10.71 16.56
CA VAL A 204 1.76 11.26 17.01
C VAL A 204 1.95 12.15 18.22
N ARG A 205 2.81 11.75 19.16
CA ARG A 205 3.15 12.52 20.35
C ARG A 205 4.65 12.79 20.36
N PRO A 206 5.11 14.05 20.31
CA PRO A 206 6.53 14.35 20.43
C PRO A 206 7.04 14.05 21.84
N GLN A 207 8.35 13.82 21.97
CA GLN A 207 9.02 13.73 23.26
C GLN A 207 8.94 15.07 24.01
N VAL A 208 8.75 15.02 25.34
CA VAL A 208 8.81 16.19 26.22
C VAL A 208 9.84 15.95 27.33
N GLY A 209 11.08 16.40 27.09
CA GLY A 209 12.21 16.18 28.00
C GLY A 209 12.33 14.73 28.44
N ASP A 210 12.52 14.53 29.74
CA ASP A 210 12.58 13.19 30.36
C ASP A 210 11.23 12.76 30.96
N VAL A 211 10.14 13.49 30.67
CA VAL A 211 8.82 13.27 31.29
C VAL A 211 7.94 12.35 30.44
N LEU A 212 7.92 12.57 29.13
CA LEU A 212 7.10 11.78 28.20
C LEU A 212 7.93 11.36 26.98
N PRO A 213 8.03 10.06 26.70
CA PRO A 213 8.69 9.59 25.48
C PRO A 213 7.87 9.96 24.25
N GLU A 214 8.52 9.99 23.10
CA GLU A 214 7.83 10.05 21.82
C GLU A 214 6.89 8.85 21.66
N LYS A 215 5.71 9.06 21.06
CA LYS A 215 4.85 7.95 20.62
C LYS A 215 4.55 8.04 19.14
N THR A 216 4.62 6.89 18.50
CA THR A 216 4.26 6.65 17.11
C THR A 216 2.97 5.84 17.05
N MET A 217 2.22 5.99 15.97
CA MET A 217 1.30 4.95 15.54
C MET A 217 2.01 4.05 14.52
N GLU A 218 1.39 2.93 14.14
CA GLU A 218 1.84 2.14 13.00
C GLU A 218 0.84 2.31 11.85
N VAL A 219 1.34 2.39 10.62
CA VAL A 219 0.49 2.43 9.42
C VAL A 219 1.00 1.41 8.41
N ARG A 220 0.08 0.57 7.94
CA ARG A 220 0.32 -0.36 6.83
C ARG A 220 -0.24 0.23 5.55
N MET A 221 0.62 0.45 4.57
CA MET A 221 0.22 0.95 3.26
C MET A 221 0.34 -0.18 2.23
N PHE A 222 -0.73 -0.39 1.47
CA PHE A 222 -0.83 -1.38 0.40
C PHE A 222 -1.09 -0.68 -0.93
N ALA A 223 -0.35 -1.08 -1.95
CA ALA A 223 -0.58 -0.62 -3.30
C ALA A 223 -0.34 -1.74 -4.32
N PRO A 224 -1.10 -1.76 -5.43
CA PRO A 224 -0.74 -2.54 -6.60
C PRO A 224 0.67 -2.20 -7.08
N GLY A 225 1.41 -3.17 -7.63
CA GLY A 225 2.82 -3.01 -8.01
C GLY A 225 3.12 -1.81 -8.93
N SER A 226 2.20 -1.45 -9.83
CA SER A 226 2.34 -0.29 -10.71
C SER A 226 2.40 1.05 -9.96
N LEU A 227 1.95 1.08 -8.69
CA LEU A 227 1.88 2.27 -7.84
C LEU A 227 2.95 2.27 -6.73
N VAL A 228 4.00 1.47 -6.85
CA VAL A 228 5.10 1.42 -5.87
C VAL A 228 5.79 2.77 -5.64
N ALA A 229 5.75 3.67 -6.63
CA ALA A 229 6.21 5.06 -6.47
C ALA A 229 5.52 5.79 -5.32
N ASN A 230 4.24 5.52 -5.04
CA ASN A 230 3.52 6.12 -3.92
C ASN A 230 4.10 5.68 -2.57
N LEU A 231 4.63 4.46 -2.49
CA LEU A 231 5.28 3.94 -1.29
C LEU A 231 6.68 4.55 -1.14
N ASP A 232 7.47 4.73 -2.22
CA ASP A 232 8.73 5.51 -2.19
C ASP A 232 8.49 6.93 -1.65
N PHE A 233 7.41 7.58 -2.10
CA PHE A 233 7.05 8.91 -1.64
C PHE A 233 6.71 8.97 -0.14
N VAL A 234 5.92 8.01 0.36
CA VAL A 234 5.57 7.95 1.79
C VAL A 234 6.78 7.57 2.64
N GLU A 235 7.56 6.59 2.22
CA GLU A 235 8.81 6.17 2.87
C GLU A 235 9.79 7.34 3.00
N THR A 236 9.96 8.13 1.94
CA THR A 236 10.85 9.31 1.95
C THR A 236 10.42 10.38 2.97
N ILE A 237 9.13 10.49 3.26
CA ILE A 237 8.59 11.51 4.20
C ILE A 237 8.57 10.99 5.64
N PHE A 238 8.15 9.74 5.84
CA PHE A 238 7.81 9.19 7.15
C PHE A 238 8.75 8.06 7.62
N GLY A 239 9.77 7.73 6.83
CA GLY A 239 10.73 6.67 7.11
C GLY A 239 10.21 5.28 6.73
N ASN A 240 11.10 4.30 6.82
CA ASN A 240 10.79 2.88 6.64
C ASN A 240 10.71 2.20 8.01
N GLY A 241 9.58 1.56 8.33
CA GLY A 241 9.34 0.86 9.59
C GLY A 241 9.88 -0.57 9.64
N GLY A 242 10.62 -1.01 8.62
CA GLY A 242 11.21 -2.34 8.53
C GLY A 242 10.23 -3.43 8.09
N ASP A 243 10.67 -4.68 8.22
CA ASP A 243 9.85 -5.86 7.97
C ASP A 243 8.83 -6.06 9.10
N PRO A 244 7.51 -5.94 8.85
CA PRO A 244 6.48 -6.07 9.88
C PRO A 244 6.34 -7.51 10.41
N PHE A 245 6.92 -8.51 9.75
CA PHE A 245 6.92 -9.89 10.24
C PHE A 245 7.95 -10.14 11.35
N LEU A 246 8.92 -9.23 11.52
CA LEU A 246 9.90 -9.32 12.60
C LEU A 246 9.30 -8.79 13.91
N PRO A 247 9.44 -9.51 15.04
CA PRO A 247 8.97 -9.04 16.35
C PRO A 247 9.52 -7.66 16.74
N GLU A 248 10.74 -7.35 16.34
CA GLU A 248 11.41 -6.06 16.57
C GLU A 248 10.59 -4.87 16.03
N ASN A 249 9.77 -5.10 14.99
CA ASN A 249 8.95 -4.10 14.34
C ASN A 249 7.46 -4.17 14.72
N ASP A 250 7.05 -5.11 15.59
CA ASP A 250 5.69 -5.17 16.11
C ASP A 250 5.45 -4.07 17.16
N ALA A 251 4.65 -3.06 16.80
CA ALA A 251 4.33 -1.95 17.69
C ALA A 251 3.71 -2.37 19.02
N ALA A 252 3.02 -3.51 19.07
CA ALA A 252 2.37 -4.00 20.28
C ALA A 252 3.36 -4.48 21.35
N LEU A 253 4.60 -4.83 20.97
CA LEU A 253 5.64 -5.22 21.92
C LEU A 253 6.32 -4.01 22.58
N ASP A 254 6.21 -2.82 21.98
CA ASP A 254 6.72 -1.55 22.52
C ASP A 254 5.57 -0.63 22.96
N THR A 255 4.98 -0.96 24.11
CA THR A 255 3.86 -0.20 24.67
C THR A 255 4.25 1.22 25.14
N GLU A 256 5.54 1.47 25.36
CA GLU A 256 6.04 2.79 25.77
C GLU A 256 6.01 3.78 24.62
N HIS A 257 6.38 3.35 23.40
CA HIS A 257 6.49 4.23 22.23
C HIS A 257 5.38 4.05 21.19
N TRP A 258 4.42 3.14 21.41
CA TRP A 258 3.23 3.02 20.57
C TRP A 258 2.00 3.72 21.19
N THR A 259 1.17 4.33 20.35
CA THR A 259 -0.11 4.94 20.75
C THR A 259 -1.22 3.94 21.02
N GLY A 260 -1.04 2.66 20.64
CA GLY A 260 -2.11 1.67 20.65
C GLY A 260 -3.06 1.78 19.45
N THR A 261 -2.67 2.51 18.41
CA THR A 261 -3.50 2.72 17.20
C THR A 261 -2.82 2.22 15.94
N THR A 262 -3.62 1.67 15.01
CA THR A 262 -3.15 1.10 13.75
C THR A 262 -3.88 1.73 12.56
N GLY A 263 -3.13 2.18 11.56
CA GLY A 263 -3.66 2.69 10.31
C GLY A 263 -3.48 1.71 9.16
N CYS A 264 -4.38 1.76 8.18
CA CYS A 264 -4.29 1.04 6.93
C CYS A 264 -4.65 1.96 5.76
N ILE A 265 -3.80 2.01 4.73
CA ILE A 265 -4.04 2.76 3.50
C ILE A 265 -3.99 1.81 2.31
N ILE A 266 -5.03 1.78 1.49
CA ILE A 266 -5.12 0.96 0.28
C ILE A 266 -5.29 1.87 -0.93
N LEU A 267 -4.35 1.82 -1.88
CA LEU A 267 -4.49 2.53 -3.16
C LEU A 267 -5.27 1.69 -4.17
N ALA A 268 -6.39 2.24 -4.66
CA ALA A 268 -7.31 1.55 -5.56
C ALA A 268 -7.94 2.53 -6.58
N PRO A 269 -7.16 3.14 -7.49
CA PRO A 269 -7.67 4.14 -8.44
C PRO A 269 -8.71 3.58 -9.42
N HIS A 270 -8.77 2.26 -9.61
CA HIS A 270 -9.75 1.59 -10.46
C HIS A 270 -11.20 1.73 -9.95
N LEU A 271 -11.41 2.08 -8.68
CA LEU A 271 -12.74 2.23 -8.09
C LEU A 271 -13.57 3.37 -8.68
N THR A 272 -12.93 4.35 -9.34
CA THR A 272 -13.62 5.47 -10.02
C THR A 272 -14.49 5.02 -11.19
N ARG A 273 -14.37 3.76 -11.63
CA ARG A 273 -15.14 3.17 -12.73
C ARG A 273 -16.42 2.43 -12.27
N LEU A 274 -16.65 2.30 -10.96
CA LEU A 274 -17.78 1.58 -10.42
C LEU A 274 -19.05 2.43 -10.45
N THR A 275 -20.20 1.80 -10.72
CA THR A 275 -21.49 2.51 -10.65
C THR A 275 -22.03 2.51 -9.24
N LYS A 276 -22.80 3.56 -8.90
CA LYS A 276 -23.52 3.65 -7.62
C LYS A 276 -24.42 2.43 -7.42
N LYS A 277 -25.11 2.00 -8.48
CA LYS A 277 -25.99 0.82 -8.47
C LYS A 277 -25.22 -0.47 -8.20
N SER A 278 -24.09 -0.72 -8.86
CA SER A 278 -23.31 -1.94 -8.66
C SER A 278 -22.72 -2.04 -7.25
N LEU A 279 -22.53 -0.91 -6.57
CA LEU A 279 -22.07 -0.84 -5.19
C LEU A 279 -23.19 -1.00 -4.16
N GLY A 280 -24.45 -1.09 -4.59
CA GLY A 280 -25.61 -1.25 -3.70
C GLY A 280 -26.18 0.04 -3.13
N LEU A 281 -25.88 1.21 -3.73
CA LEU A 281 -26.58 2.45 -3.33
C LEU A 281 -28.06 2.40 -3.74
N PRO A 282 -28.96 3.07 -2.99
CA PRO A 282 -30.38 3.07 -3.31
C PRO A 282 -30.69 3.94 -4.54
N HIS A 283 -31.82 3.65 -5.19
CA HIS A 283 -32.41 4.58 -6.15
C HIS A 283 -32.81 5.89 -5.44
N TYR A 284 -32.82 7.01 -6.15
CA TYR A 284 -33.09 8.34 -5.59
C TYR A 284 -34.40 8.40 -4.80
N ASP A 285 -35.45 7.73 -5.28
CA ASP A 285 -36.77 7.73 -4.63
C ASP A 285 -36.77 7.01 -3.28
N ASP A 286 -35.90 6.01 -3.10
CA ASP A 286 -35.74 5.23 -1.86
C ASP A 286 -34.67 5.83 -0.94
N ALA A 287 -33.94 6.85 -1.39
CA ALA A 287 -32.87 7.47 -0.65
C ALA A 287 -33.37 8.49 0.39
N SER A 288 -32.74 8.50 1.55
CA SER A 288 -32.93 9.54 2.57
C SER A 288 -32.48 10.92 2.07
N GLU A 289 -32.94 11.98 2.73
CA GLU A 289 -32.49 13.35 2.44
C GLU A 289 -30.97 13.51 2.51
N ARG A 290 -30.33 12.84 3.48
CA ARG A 290 -28.87 12.85 3.63
C ARG A 290 -28.18 12.16 2.47
N GLN A 291 -28.66 10.99 2.06
CA GLN A 291 -28.10 10.25 0.92
C GLN A 291 -28.21 11.08 -0.37
N ARG A 292 -29.34 11.72 -0.62
CA ARG A 292 -29.53 12.61 -1.77
C ARG A 292 -28.55 13.79 -1.75
N LYS A 293 -28.41 14.45 -0.60
CA LYS A 293 -27.46 15.56 -0.41
C LYS A 293 -26.00 15.15 -0.64
N ASP A 294 -25.63 13.96 -0.19
CA ASP A 294 -24.25 13.46 -0.28
C ASP A 294 -23.94 12.83 -1.66
N GLY A 295 -24.95 12.68 -2.53
CA GLY A 295 -24.83 11.96 -3.81
C GLY A 295 -24.71 10.45 -3.65
N MET A 296 -25.18 9.91 -2.52
CA MET A 296 -25.17 8.49 -2.14
C MET A 296 -26.48 7.80 -2.54
N CYS A 297 -26.90 8.05 -3.78
CA CYS A 297 -28.04 7.43 -4.46
C CYS A 297 -27.89 7.65 -5.97
N TRP A 298 -28.64 6.91 -6.78
CA TRP A 298 -28.63 7.02 -8.24
C TRP A 298 -30.03 7.25 -8.81
N GLN A 299 -30.11 7.98 -9.92
CA GLN A 299 -31.32 8.12 -10.75
C GLN A 299 -31.18 7.28 -12.02
N ALA A 300 -30.00 7.31 -12.65
CA ALA A 300 -29.66 6.45 -13.79
C ALA A 300 -28.70 5.32 -13.36
N GLU A 301 -28.84 4.15 -13.98
CA GLU A 301 -28.11 2.94 -13.56
C GLU A 301 -26.60 3.00 -13.85
N ASP A 302 -26.19 3.84 -14.81
CA ASP A 302 -24.83 4.04 -15.26
C ASP A 302 -24.09 5.14 -14.49
N GLU A 303 -24.73 5.78 -13.51
CA GLU A 303 -24.08 6.79 -12.67
C GLU A 303 -22.89 6.21 -11.93
N LEU A 304 -21.71 6.76 -12.20
CA LEU A 304 -20.48 6.40 -11.50
C LEU A 304 -20.49 6.87 -10.05
N TYR A 305 -19.89 6.07 -9.18
CA TYR A 305 -19.68 6.46 -7.79
C TYR A 305 -18.81 7.72 -7.73
N ASN A 306 -19.25 8.70 -6.94
CA ASN A 306 -18.64 10.02 -6.86
C ASN A 306 -18.43 10.69 -8.24
N ASP A 307 -19.34 10.44 -9.19
CA ASP A 307 -19.32 11.01 -10.54
C ASP A 307 -18.01 10.70 -11.30
N GLY A 308 -17.41 9.54 -11.00
CA GLY A 308 -16.13 9.10 -11.55
C GLY A 308 -14.91 9.91 -11.05
N GLN A 309 -15.10 10.76 -10.05
CA GLN A 309 -14.05 11.59 -9.47
C GLN A 309 -13.31 10.85 -8.34
N ALA A 310 -12.06 11.23 -8.12
CA ALA A 310 -11.25 10.77 -7.00
C ALA A 310 -11.97 10.96 -5.66
N PHE A 311 -11.86 9.95 -4.79
CA PHE A 311 -12.35 9.99 -3.42
C PHE A 311 -11.43 9.21 -2.49
N LYS A 312 -11.62 9.43 -1.19
CA LYS A 312 -11.16 8.52 -0.14
C LYS A 312 -12.33 8.12 0.73
N VAL A 313 -12.38 6.87 1.14
CA VAL A 313 -13.40 6.34 2.05
C VAL A 313 -12.74 5.77 3.30
N VAL A 314 -13.16 6.27 4.46
CA VAL A 314 -12.54 5.98 5.75
C VAL A 314 -13.49 5.21 6.67
N CYS A 315 -13.04 4.04 7.12
CA CYS A 315 -13.69 3.21 8.14
C CYS A 315 -12.88 3.28 9.43
N ARG A 316 -13.53 3.62 10.56
CA ARG A 316 -12.89 3.75 11.87
C ARG A 316 -13.89 3.68 13.01
N ASP A 317 -13.45 3.21 14.16
CA ASP A 317 -14.20 3.27 15.41
C ASP A 317 -13.31 3.42 16.66
N MET A 318 -13.88 3.19 17.84
CA MET A 318 -13.21 3.32 19.14
C MET A 318 -12.11 2.26 19.40
N ASN A 319 -11.98 1.22 18.56
CA ASN A 319 -10.94 0.20 18.72
C ASN A 319 -9.53 0.69 18.32
N GLY A 320 -9.39 1.93 17.85
CA GLY A 320 -8.10 2.53 17.51
C GLY A 320 -7.54 2.08 16.17
N VAL A 321 -8.37 1.51 15.29
CA VAL A 321 -7.99 1.14 13.92
C VAL A 321 -8.70 2.03 12.91
N VAL A 322 -7.95 2.55 11.94
CA VAL A 322 -8.46 3.32 10.81
C VAL A 322 -8.05 2.66 9.50
N VAL A 323 -9.02 2.45 8.60
CA VAL A 323 -8.78 1.89 7.27
C VAL A 323 -9.30 2.85 6.22
N THR A 324 -8.41 3.28 5.33
CA THR A 324 -8.73 4.19 4.24
C THR A 324 -8.43 3.56 2.89
N ILE A 325 -9.40 3.64 1.98
CA ILE A 325 -9.20 3.34 0.56
C ILE A 325 -9.11 4.66 -0.18
N ILE A 326 -8.10 4.82 -1.05
CA ILE A 326 -7.87 6.00 -1.87
C ILE A 326 -8.08 5.62 -3.34
N ALA A 327 -9.08 6.22 -3.98
CA ALA A 327 -9.42 5.99 -5.39
C ALA A 327 -8.71 6.99 -6.32
N ASP A 328 -7.40 7.16 -6.12
CA ASP A 328 -6.51 8.00 -6.92
C ASP A 328 -5.04 7.65 -6.58
N ASN A 329 -4.09 8.02 -7.44
CA ASN A 329 -2.67 7.79 -7.21
C ASN A 329 -1.83 9.07 -7.10
N TYR A 330 -2.44 10.26 -7.07
CA TYR A 330 -1.72 11.49 -6.80
C TYR A 330 -1.12 11.46 -5.38
N PHE A 331 0.21 11.62 -5.31
CA PHE A 331 1.02 11.52 -4.09
C PHE A 331 0.51 12.35 -2.91
N GLY A 332 -0.12 13.49 -3.19
CA GLY A 332 -0.66 14.37 -2.15
C GLY A 332 -1.80 13.74 -1.33
N TYR A 333 -2.54 12.76 -1.86
CA TYR A 333 -3.52 12.01 -1.08
C TYR A 333 -2.83 11.15 -0.03
N SER A 334 -1.81 10.38 -0.41
CA SER A 334 -1.04 9.53 0.51
C SER A 334 -0.43 10.34 1.65
N LYS A 335 0.21 11.48 1.36
CA LYS A 335 0.76 12.37 2.41
C LYS A 335 -0.29 12.94 3.36
N LYS A 336 -1.51 13.17 2.88
CA LYS A 336 -2.59 13.77 3.69
C LYS A 336 -3.44 12.74 4.42
N GLU A 337 -3.22 11.47 4.15
CA GLU A 337 -3.89 10.38 4.84
C GLU A 337 -3.08 9.86 6.04
N ILE A 338 -1.76 9.91 5.96
CA ILE A 338 -0.87 9.84 7.13
C ILE A 338 -1.09 11.05 8.02
#